data_AF-A0A537A5V3-F1
#
_entry.id   AF-A0A537A5V3-F1
#
_cell.length_a   1.000
_cell.length_b   1.000
_cell.length_c   1.000
_cell.angle_alpha   90.00
_cell.angle_beta   90.00
_cell.angle_gamma   90.00
#
_symmetry.space_group_name_H-M   'P 1'
#
loop_
_entity.id
_entity.type
_entity.pdbx_description
1 polymer ?
#
loop_
_entity_poly.entity_id
_entity_poly.type
_entity_poly.pdbx_seq_one_letter_code
_entity_poly.pdbx_strand_id
1 'polypeptide(L)'
;MAERKLDIFPHIFPLEYFERMKKIAEGNPGLAASLKRWMHIPVLWDLDKRIKMMKRWPGYQQVLTLSMPAIEFLGTPEETPELARLANDGMA
;
A
#
# COMPACT_ATOMS: atom_id res chain seq x y z
N MET A 1 22.41 -21.48 5.13
CA MET A 1 21.20 -20.68 4.87
C MET A 1 21.34 -19.36 5.62
N ALA A 2 20.94 -18.23 5.05
CA ALA A 2 20.89 -16.98 5.80
C ALA A 2 19.81 -17.05 6.90
N GLU A 3 20.02 -16.37 8.03
CA GLU A 3 19.04 -16.27 9.12
C GLU A 3 17.75 -15.62 8.62
N ARG A 4 16.59 -16.20 8.94
CA ARG A 4 15.28 -15.69 8.55
C ARG A 4 14.92 -14.46 9.39
N LYS A 5 14.58 -13.35 8.73
CA LYS A 5 14.11 -12.11 9.36
C LYS A 5 12.75 -11.73 8.79
N LEU A 6 11.72 -11.77 9.62
CA LEU A 6 10.34 -11.45 9.26
C LEU A 6 10.01 -10.04 9.71
N ASP A 7 9.60 -9.20 8.77
CA ASP A 7 9.01 -7.89 9.03
C ASP A 7 7.49 -7.96 8.84
N ILE A 8 6.77 -7.55 9.89
CA ILE A 8 5.30 -7.64 9.98
C ILE A 8 4.63 -6.26 9.99
N PHE A 9 5.39 -5.19 9.71
CA PHE A 9 4.86 -3.85 9.49
C PHE A 9 5.32 -3.18 8.16
N PRO A 10 5.59 -3.91 7.05
CA PRO A 10 5.95 -3.32 5.77
C PRO A 10 4.71 -2.86 5.00
N HIS A 11 4.54 -1.54 4.87
CA HIS A 11 3.37 -0.96 4.22
C HIS A 11 3.50 -0.91 2.70
N ILE A 12 2.41 -1.23 1.99
CA ILE A 12 2.27 -1.05 0.53
C ILE A 12 0.89 -0.52 0.14
N PHE A 13 0.78 -0.05 -1.09
CA PHE A 13 -0.47 0.23 -1.78
C PHE A 13 -0.63 -0.78 -2.94
N PRO A 14 -1.61 -1.68 -2.88
CA PRO A 14 -2.02 -2.45 -4.05
C PRO A 14 -2.42 -1.53 -5.19
N LEU A 15 -2.04 -1.86 -6.42
CA LEU A 15 -2.12 -0.92 -7.54
C LEU A 15 -3.56 -0.45 -7.82
N GLU A 16 -4.52 -1.37 -7.89
CA GLU A 16 -5.92 -1.02 -8.17
C GLU A 16 -6.55 -0.17 -7.05
N TYR A 17 -6.25 -0.52 -5.79
CA TYR A 17 -6.64 0.27 -4.62
C TYR A 17 -6.01 1.67 -4.67
N PHE A 18 -4.74 1.77 -5.05
CA PHE A 18 -4.03 3.04 -5.17
C PHE A 18 -4.65 3.96 -6.24
N GLU A 19 -5.03 3.41 -7.39
CA GLU A 19 -5.74 4.17 -8.42
C GLU A 19 -7.11 4.64 -7.94
N ARG A 20 -7.83 3.82 -7.17
CA ARG A 20 -9.10 4.22 -6.55
C ARG A 20 -8.90 5.36 -5.55
N MET A 21 -7.84 5.31 -4.74
CA MET A 21 -7.50 6.40 -3.81
C MET A 21 -7.20 7.72 -4.53
N LYS A 22 -6.49 7.69 -5.67
CA LYS A 22 -6.21 8.90 -6.46
C LYS A 22 -7.49 9.60 -6.90
N LYS A 23 -8.51 8.83 -7.32
CA LYS A 23 -9.82 9.38 -7.69
C LYS A 23 -10.52 10.03 -6.50
N ILE A 24 -10.46 9.43 -5.32
CA ILE A 24 -11.03 10.00 -4.09
C ILE A 24 -10.32 11.32 -3.73
N ALA A 25 -9.00 11.38 -3.94
CA ALA A 25 -8.19 12.55 -3.63
C ALA A 25 -8.49 13.77 -4.50
N GLU A 26 -9.12 13.62 -5.67
CA GLU A 26 -9.55 14.75 -6.51
C GLU A 26 -10.50 15.70 -5.75
N GLY A 27 -11.30 15.16 -4.81
CA GLY A 27 -12.18 15.93 -3.94
C GLY A 27 -11.61 16.24 -2.55
N ASN A 28 -10.39 15.81 -2.23
CA ASN A 28 -9.81 15.94 -0.88
C ASN A 28 -8.34 16.44 -0.95
N PRO A 29 -8.10 17.76 -0.79
CA PRO A 29 -6.76 18.35 -0.90
C PRO A 29 -5.73 17.77 0.07
N GLY A 30 -6.13 17.40 1.29
CA GLY A 30 -5.24 16.80 2.28
C GLY A 30 -4.77 15.40 1.88
N LEU A 31 -5.69 14.59 1.35
CA LEU A 31 -5.38 13.28 0.81
C LEU A 31 -4.50 13.40 -0.44
N ALA A 32 -4.79 14.35 -1.34
CA ALA A 32 -4.00 14.59 -2.54
C ALA A 32 -2.53 14.93 -2.23
N ALA A 33 -2.29 15.77 -1.22
CA ALA A 33 -0.93 16.10 -0.79
C ALA A 33 -0.16 14.87 -0.27
N SER A 34 -0.83 14.01 0.49
CA SER A 34 -0.23 12.78 1.03
C SER A 34 0.06 11.76 -0.07
N LEU A 35 -0.88 11.54 -0.99
CA LEU A 35 -0.71 10.67 -2.15
C LEU A 35 0.45 11.11 -3.03
N LYS A 36 0.56 12.42 -3.32
CA LYS A 36 1.65 12.97 -4.11
C LYS A 36 3.02 12.60 -3.53
N ARG A 37 3.19 12.70 -2.21
CA ARG A 37 4.44 12.30 -1.54
C ARG A 37 4.73 10.81 -1.73
N TRP A 38 3.74 9.94 -1.58
CA TRP A 38 3.93 8.50 -1.69
C TRP A 38 4.18 8.04 -3.13
N MET A 39 3.65 8.73 -4.13
CA MET A 39 3.95 8.46 -5.54
C MET A 39 5.45 8.54 -5.86
N HIS A 40 6.21 9.36 -5.12
CA HIS A 40 7.67 9.48 -5.27
C HIS A 40 8.46 8.36 -4.59
N ILE A 41 7.81 7.39 -3.92
CA ILE A 41 8.45 6.25 -3.26
C ILE A 41 8.00 4.96 -3.98
N PRO A 42 8.69 4.52 -5.04
CA PRO A 42 8.19 3.44 -5.90
C PRO A 42 7.94 2.12 -5.16
N VAL A 43 8.78 1.77 -4.18
CA VAL A 43 8.66 0.51 -3.42
C VAL A 43 7.39 0.42 -2.56
N LEU A 44 6.60 1.48 -2.45
CA LEU A 44 5.30 1.44 -1.81
C LEU A 44 4.21 0.84 -2.71
N TRP A 45 4.34 0.90 -4.04
CA TRP A 45 3.27 0.48 -4.97
C TRP A 45 3.78 -0.37 -6.15
N ASP A 46 5.09 -0.45 -6.35
CA ASP A 46 5.76 -1.26 -7.37
C ASP A 46 6.46 -2.46 -6.70
N LEU A 47 5.81 -3.63 -6.78
CA LEU A 47 6.29 -4.85 -6.14
C LEU A 47 7.60 -5.36 -6.75
N ASP A 48 7.82 -5.16 -8.05
CA ASP A 48 9.06 -5.57 -8.70
C ASP A 48 10.25 -4.77 -8.16
N LYS A 49 10.10 -3.46 -8.00
CA LYS A 49 11.11 -2.61 -7.37
C LYS A 49 11.32 -2.97 -5.91
N ARG A 50 10.24 -3.24 -5.16
CA ARG A 50 10.32 -3.68 -3.75
C ARG A 50 11.09 -5.00 -3.63
N ILE A 51 10.74 -6.02 -4.42
CA ILE A 51 11.40 -7.33 -4.40
C ILE A 51 12.88 -7.19 -4.80
N LYS A 52 13.19 -6.40 -5.85
CA LYS A 52 14.58 -6.13 -6.25
C LYS A 52 15.39 -5.47 -5.13
N MET A 53 14.79 -4.54 -4.39
CA MET A 53 15.40 -3.92 -3.23
C MET A 53 15.62 -4.96 -2.11
N MET A 54 14.61 -5.76 -1.77
CA MET A 54 14.69 -6.78 -0.71
C MET A 54 15.80 -7.83 -0.95
N LYS A 55 16.09 -8.18 -2.20
CA LYS A 55 17.16 -9.15 -2.56
C LYS A 55 18.55 -8.77 -2.05
N ARG A 56 18.78 -7.52 -1.63
CA ARG A 56 20.03 -7.07 -1.00
C ARG A 56 20.24 -7.65 0.41
N TRP A 57 19.19 -8.16 1.06
CA TRP A 57 19.23 -8.74 2.40
C TRP A 57 18.76 -10.20 2.38
N PRO A 58 19.67 -11.17 2.22
CA PRO A 58 19.33 -12.59 2.28
C PRO A 58 18.62 -12.96 3.59
N GLY A 59 17.54 -13.74 3.49
CA GLY A 59 16.74 -14.16 4.65
C GLY A 59 15.64 -13.18 5.07
N TYR A 60 15.58 -11.98 4.48
CA TYR A 60 14.53 -10.98 4.75
C TYR A 60 13.22 -11.32 4.05
N GLN A 61 12.14 -11.38 4.82
CA GLN A 61 10.78 -11.63 4.35
C GLN A 61 9.81 -10.66 5.00
N GLN A 62 8.67 -10.45 4.33
CA GLN A 62 7.69 -9.44 4.71
C GLN A 62 6.29 -10.06 4.75
N VAL A 63 5.52 -9.74 5.79
CA VAL A 63 4.08 -9.91 5.83
C VAL A 63 3.47 -8.55 5.56
N LEU A 64 2.99 -8.35 4.33
CA LEU A 64 2.59 -7.03 3.84
C LEU A 64 1.43 -6.45 4.64
N THR A 65 1.48 -5.15 4.90
CA THR A 65 0.44 -4.38 5.57
C THR A 65 -0.10 -3.33 4.60
N LEU A 66 -1.40 -3.08 4.61
CA LEU A 66 -1.98 -2.00 3.80
C LEU A 66 -1.49 -0.65 4.33
N SER A 67 -1.07 0.24 3.44
CA SER A 67 -0.61 1.58 3.79
C SER A 67 -1.74 2.50 4.23
N MET A 68 -1.40 3.48 5.07
CA MET A 68 -2.27 4.60 5.44
C MET A 68 -2.69 5.42 4.21
N PRO A 69 -3.80 6.19 4.28
CA PRO A 69 -4.70 6.38 5.43
C PRO A 69 -5.56 5.14 5.71
N ALA A 70 -6.12 5.09 6.92
CA ALA A 70 -7.08 4.04 7.26
C ALA A 70 -8.31 4.12 6.34
N ILE A 71 -8.85 2.96 5.97
CA ILE A 71 -9.88 2.84 4.93
C ILE A 71 -11.14 3.64 5.31
N GLU A 72 -11.50 3.70 6.59
CA GLU A 72 -12.65 4.44 7.11
C GLU A 72 -12.57 5.96 6.85
N PHE A 73 -11.39 6.50 6.56
CA PHE A 73 -11.22 7.92 6.20
C PHE A 73 -11.38 8.19 4.69
N LEU A 74 -11.57 7.15 3.88
CA LEU A 74 -11.62 7.26 2.42
C LEU A 74 -13.03 7.27 1.83
N GLY A 75 -14.07 7.06 2.64
CA GLY A 75 -15.44 7.07 2.17
C GLY A 75 -16.46 6.91 3.30
N THR A 76 -17.71 6.76 2.92
CA THR A 76 -18.84 6.50 3.81
C THR A 76 -18.88 5.04 4.31
N PRO A 77 -19.69 4.72 5.33
CA PRO A 77 -19.90 3.34 5.77
C PRO A 77 -20.35 2.37 4.66
N GLU A 78 -21.02 2.89 3.62
CA GLU A 78 -21.48 2.11 2.48
C GLU A 78 -20.38 1.88 1.43
N GLU A 79 -19.41 2.80 1.32
CA GLU A 79 -18.35 2.74 0.31
C GLU A 79 -17.10 1.99 0.79
N THR A 80 -16.78 2.12 2.08
CA THR A 80 -15.54 1.59 2.65
C THR A 80 -15.42 0.06 2.67
N PRO A 81 -16.49 -0.75 2.75
CA PRO A 81 -16.39 -2.20 2.59
C PRO A 81 -15.88 -2.62 1.21
N GLU A 82 -16.32 -1.97 0.13
CA GLU A 82 -15.83 -2.26 -1.21
C GLU A 82 -14.37 -1.82 -1.39
N LEU A 83 -13.96 -0.71 -0.75
CA LEU A 83 -12.56 -0.31 -0.71
C LEU A 83 -11.70 -1.33 0.03
N ALA A 84 -12.18 -1.86 1.16
CA ALA A 84 -11.50 -2.90 1.92
C ALA A 84 -11.36 -4.19 1.12
N ARG A 85 -12.43 -4.60 0.41
CA ARG A 85 -12.38 -5.77 -0.48
C ARG A 85 -11.35 -5.56 -1.59
N LEU A 86 -11.37 -4.42 -2.28
CA LEU A 86 -10.40 -4.09 -3.34
C LEU A 86 -8.95 -4.09 -2.80
N ALA A 87 -8.74 -3.55 -1.60
CA ALA A 87 -7.44 -3.57 -0.96
C ALA A 87 -6.99 -5.01 -0.66
N ASN A 88 -7.85 -5.83 -0.06
CA ASN A 88 -7.54 -7.21 0.28
C ASN A 88 -7.29 -8.08 -0.96
N ASP A 89 -8.10 -7.95 -2.00
CA ASP A 89 -7.95 -8.67 -3.27
C ASP A 89 -6.61 -8.30 -3.94
N GLY A 90 -6.19 -7.04 -3.87
CA GLY A 90 -4.90 -6.59 -4.40
C GLY A 90 -3.68 -6.96 -3.55
N MET A 91 -3.88 -7.43 -2.32
CA MET A 91 -2.80 -7.92 -1.43
C MET A 91 -2.58 -9.43 -1.57
N ALA A 92 -3.57 -10.16 -2.11
CA ALA A 92 -3.55 -11.61 -2.31
C ALA A 92 -2.70 -12.02 -3.53
#